data_AF-A0AAD8PL58-F1
#
_entry.id   AF-A0AAD8PL58-F1
#
_cell.length_a   1.000
_cell.length_b   1.000
_cell.length_c   1.000
_cell.angle_alpha   90.00
_cell.angle_beta   90.00
_cell.angle_gamma   90.00
#
_symmetry.space_group_name_H-M   'P 1'
#
loop_
_entity.id
_entity.type
_entity.pdbx_description
1 polymer ?
#
loop_
_entity_poly.entity_id
_entity_poly.type
_entity_poly.pdbx_seq_one_letter_code
_entity_poly.pdbx_strand_id
1 'polypeptide(L)'
;METGDIHLISTEPYQFLDTSTQFMFGEPIGCLLHPQRAKLAWAMTDVLRGLRFRLMMVRLLWLFRHKAWYDAIDVVHDYINRHIDKAYGDLARKQVAAEVASSGKESTAVVEETPERKDLLWFMVPHFGEDRERLRSEMLVLFAPNNDTTAILIRNVFCNLGRRADIYAKVRKEVMSHGPDAPLTYERLRSTKYLDAVLNETHRLYPKGDAVRADKVIMFRDKDLLGEDTDEFKPERWYKLSPSWSFMPFGGGPRRCPAQTMATVEASYCIARFARRFKAIENRDVNSFYVPIIRVSPVHKNGV
;
A
#
# COMPACT_ATOMS: atom_id res chain seq x y z
N MET A 1 29.80 9.96 20.95
CA MET A 1 29.46 8.78 20.12
C MET A 1 29.05 7.66 21.06
N GLU A 2 27.79 7.63 21.47
CA GLU A 2 27.24 6.44 22.13
C GLU A 2 26.79 5.48 21.03
N THR A 3 27.46 4.34 20.93
CA THR A 3 26.99 3.18 20.15
C THR A 3 25.82 2.56 20.90
N GLY A 4 24.63 3.14 20.76
CA GLY A 4 23.40 2.56 21.27
C GLY A 4 22.94 1.42 20.38
N ASP A 5 22.92 0.20 20.90
CA ASP A 5 22.27 -0.93 20.26
C ASP A 5 20.76 -0.64 20.12
N ILE A 6 20.27 -0.54 18.89
CA ILE A 6 18.85 -0.28 18.62
C ILE A 6 18.07 -1.58 18.82
N HIS A 7 17.34 -1.68 19.94
CA HIS A 7 16.37 -2.74 20.17
C HIS A 7 15.08 -2.45 19.40
N LEU A 8 14.95 -3.03 18.21
CA LEU A 8 13.90 -2.79 17.19
C LEU A 8 12.46 -3.18 17.61
N ILE A 9 12.22 -3.80 18.77
CA ILE A 9 10.98 -4.56 18.99
C ILE A 9 9.80 -3.71 19.49
N SER A 10 9.99 -2.56 20.15
CA SER A 10 8.89 -1.83 20.83
C SER A 10 8.65 -0.37 20.43
N THR A 11 9.53 0.27 19.65
CA THR A 11 9.48 1.74 19.43
C THR A 11 9.23 2.18 17.97
N GLU A 12 9.21 1.25 17.01
CA GLU A 12 9.12 1.54 15.57
C GLU A 12 7.86 2.33 15.13
N PRO A 13 6.63 2.05 15.62
CA PRO A 13 5.46 2.85 15.25
C PRO A 13 5.59 4.31 15.70
N TYR A 14 6.37 4.56 16.76
CA TYR A 14 6.51 5.88 17.37
C TYR A 14 7.54 6.75 16.62
N GLN A 15 8.62 6.16 16.10
CA GLN A 15 9.63 6.90 15.33
C GLN A 15 9.04 7.60 14.11
N PHE A 16 8.09 6.94 13.46
CA PHE A 16 7.54 7.43 12.21
C PHE A 16 6.49 8.53 12.40
N LEU A 17 5.70 8.44 13.48
CA LEU A 17 4.68 9.43 13.77
C LEU A 17 5.32 10.80 14.06
N ASP A 18 6.48 10.83 14.73
CA ASP A 18 7.21 12.08 15.00
C ASP A 18 7.70 12.74 13.70
N THR A 19 8.34 11.99 12.80
CA THR A 19 8.81 12.51 11.50
C THR A 19 7.65 12.97 10.62
N SER A 20 6.56 12.20 10.58
CA SER A 20 5.38 12.55 9.77
C SER A 20 4.67 13.77 10.30
N THR A 21 4.50 13.89 11.62
CA THR A 21 3.85 15.06 12.22
C THR A 21 4.71 16.31 12.06
N GLN A 22 6.04 16.19 12.16
CA GLN A 22 6.95 17.27 11.85
C GLN A 22 6.82 17.74 10.39
N PHE A 23 6.75 16.81 9.42
CA PHE A 23 6.57 17.17 8.01
C PHE A 23 5.20 17.79 7.73
N MET A 24 4.14 17.23 8.31
CA MET A 24 2.75 17.60 7.99
C MET A 24 2.26 18.84 8.73
N PHE A 25 2.72 19.05 9.98
CA PHE A 25 2.21 20.09 10.88
C PHE A 25 3.30 21.03 11.44
N GLY A 26 4.58 20.74 11.15
CA GLY A 26 5.73 21.54 11.57
C GLY A 26 6.25 21.21 12.97
N GLU A 27 5.56 20.34 13.72
CA GLU A 27 5.94 19.94 15.07
C GLU A 27 5.84 18.41 15.24
N PRO A 28 6.89 17.75 15.79
CA PRO A 28 6.81 16.34 16.11
C PRO A 28 5.92 16.12 17.35
N ILE A 29 5.11 15.07 17.34
CA ILE A 29 4.26 14.72 18.48
C ILE A 29 5.09 14.31 19.72
N GLY A 30 6.34 13.88 19.52
CA GLY A 30 7.31 13.51 20.56
C GLY A 30 7.01 12.16 21.20
N CYS A 31 6.37 11.24 20.46
CA CYS A 31 5.99 9.94 20.98
C CYS A 31 7.19 9.00 21.18
N LEU A 32 8.36 9.33 20.62
CA LEU A 32 9.62 8.65 20.92
C LEU A 32 10.06 8.80 22.38
N LEU A 33 9.92 10.01 22.91
CA LEU A 33 10.31 10.34 24.29
C LEU A 33 9.14 10.14 25.26
N HIS A 34 7.92 10.17 24.74
CA HIS A 34 6.69 10.14 25.52
C HIS A 34 5.70 9.10 24.95
N PRO A 35 5.88 7.80 25.26
CA PRO A 35 5.06 6.70 24.73
C PRO A 35 3.55 6.87 24.93
N GLN A 36 3.13 7.57 26.00
CA GLN A 36 1.74 7.91 26.28
C GLN A 36 1.07 8.76 25.18
N ARG A 37 1.86 9.50 24.38
CA ARG A 37 1.36 10.28 23.23
C ARG A 37 1.04 9.42 22.02
N ALA A 38 1.41 8.13 22.03
CA ALA A 38 1.11 7.19 20.96
C ALA A 38 -0.37 6.77 20.88
N LYS A 39 -1.23 7.22 21.79
CA LYS A 39 -2.69 6.99 21.73
C LYS A 39 -3.28 7.38 20.36
N LEU A 40 -2.71 8.40 19.71
CA LEU A 40 -3.11 8.81 18.35
C LEU A 40 -2.78 7.73 17.30
N ALA A 41 -1.59 7.14 17.33
CA ALA A 41 -1.22 6.06 16.43
C ALA A 41 -2.17 4.86 16.54
N TRP A 42 -2.54 4.48 17.76
CA TRP A 42 -3.50 3.40 18.00
C TRP A 42 -4.89 3.73 17.46
N ALA A 43 -5.37 4.97 17.66
CA ALA A 43 -6.64 5.42 17.07
C ALA A 43 -6.60 5.37 15.53
N MET A 44 -5.50 5.78 14.89
CA MET A 44 -5.34 5.69 13.43
C MET A 44 -5.38 4.23 12.94
N THR A 45 -4.71 3.31 13.64
CA THR A 45 -4.77 1.88 13.31
C THR A 45 -6.19 1.33 13.46
N ASP A 46 -6.91 1.71 14.51
CA ASP A 46 -8.29 1.26 14.72
C ASP A 46 -9.25 1.83 13.66
N VAL A 47 -9.03 3.06 13.19
CA VAL A 47 -9.74 3.65 12.04
C VAL A 47 -9.53 2.77 10.80
N LEU A 48 -8.29 2.40 10.45
CA LEU A 48 -7.99 1.56 9.28
C LEU A 48 -8.55 0.14 9.41
N ARG A 49 -8.46 -0.47 10.60
CA ARG A 49 -9.04 -1.79 10.88
C ARG A 49 -10.56 -1.78 10.72
N GLY A 50 -11.22 -0.78 11.30
CA GLY A 50 -12.67 -0.66 11.19
C GLY A 50 -13.13 -0.31 9.78
N LEU A 51 -12.34 0.47 9.01
CA LEU A 51 -12.58 0.69 7.58
C LEU A 51 -12.56 -0.64 6.81
N ARG A 52 -11.51 -1.45 7.00
CA ARG A 52 -11.40 -2.77 6.37
C ARG A 52 -12.57 -3.68 6.75
N PHE A 53 -12.92 -3.74 8.03
CA PHE A 53 -14.07 -4.51 8.51
C PHE A 53 -15.37 -4.07 7.84
N ARG A 54 -15.59 -2.76 7.72
CA ARG A 54 -16.79 -2.20 7.10
C ARG A 54 -16.90 -2.49 5.61
N LEU A 55 -15.77 -2.43 4.89
CA LEU A 55 -15.71 -2.80 3.47
C LEU A 55 -16.10 -4.28 3.26
N MET A 56 -15.68 -5.18 4.17
CA MET A 56 -16.01 -6.61 4.08
C MET A 56 -17.44 -6.92 4.52
N MET A 57 -17.97 -6.19 5.50
CA MET A 57 -19.24 -6.49 6.17
C MET A 57 -20.36 -5.51 5.81
N VAL A 58 -20.28 -4.81 4.67
CA VAL A 58 -21.17 -3.69 4.32
C VAL A 58 -22.68 -4.01 4.43
N ARG A 59 -23.10 -5.23 4.05
CA ARG A 59 -24.50 -5.68 4.13
C ARG A 59 -24.95 -6.10 5.53
N LEU A 60 -23.99 -6.30 6.43
CA LEU A 60 -24.18 -6.82 7.79
C LEU A 60 -23.77 -5.80 8.85
N LEU A 61 -23.49 -4.54 8.48
CA LEU A 61 -23.06 -3.49 9.41
C LEU A 61 -24.05 -3.26 10.55
N TRP A 62 -25.34 -3.46 10.30
CA TRP A 62 -26.39 -3.31 11.30
C TRP A 62 -26.25 -4.27 12.49
N LEU A 63 -25.53 -5.38 12.34
CA LEU A 63 -25.23 -6.33 13.43
C LEU A 63 -24.13 -5.84 14.38
N PHE A 64 -23.36 -4.82 14.01
CA PHE A 64 -22.18 -4.40 14.74
C PHE A 64 -22.34 -2.99 15.30
N ARG A 65 -22.17 -2.85 16.62
CA ARG A 65 -22.17 -1.53 17.27
C ARG A 65 -20.80 -0.88 17.15
N HIS A 66 -20.67 0.04 16.22
CA HIS A 66 -19.39 0.66 15.84
C HIS A 66 -18.90 1.81 16.74
N LYS A 67 -19.36 1.91 17.99
CA LYS A 67 -19.05 3.07 18.86
C LYS A 67 -17.54 3.31 18.99
N ALA A 68 -16.76 2.28 19.32
CA ALA A 68 -15.32 2.40 19.46
C ALA A 68 -14.60 2.86 18.17
N TRP A 69 -15.15 2.54 16.99
CA TRP A 69 -14.60 3.01 15.72
C TRP A 69 -14.89 4.49 15.48
N TYR A 70 -16.11 4.95 15.79
CA TYR A 70 -16.43 6.38 15.75
C TYR A 70 -15.62 7.18 16.77
N ASP A 71 -15.46 6.67 18.00
CA ASP A 71 -14.62 7.29 19.02
C ASP A 71 -13.16 7.45 18.52
N ALA A 72 -12.64 6.47 17.75
CA ALA A 72 -11.31 6.54 17.15
C ALA A 72 -11.23 7.56 16.00
N ILE A 73 -12.28 7.70 15.18
CA ILE A 73 -12.38 8.74 14.15
C ILE A 73 -12.32 10.12 14.80
N ASP A 74 -13.10 10.33 15.87
CA ASP A 74 -13.18 11.62 16.57
C ASP A 74 -11.80 12.03 17.11
N VAL A 75 -11.04 11.09 17.71
CA VAL A 75 -9.68 11.35 18.19
C VAL A 75 -8.75 11.83 17.07
N VAL A 76 -8.82 11.22 15.88
CA VAL A 76 -7.96 11.59 14.74
C VAL A 76 -8.43 12.93 14.14
N HIS A 77 -9.74 13.14 14.01
CA HIS A 77 -10.31 14.39 13.51
C HIS A 77 -9.97 15.56 14.42
N ASP A 78 -10.15 15.43 15.73
CA ASP A 78 -9.83 16.47 16.71
C ASP A 78 -8.34 16.83 16.73
N TYR A 79 -7.47 15.85 16.46
CA TYR A 79 -6.05 16.11 16.32
C TYR A 79 -5.78 17.01 15.10
N ILE A 80 -6.33 16.68 13.93
CA ILE A 80 -6.11 17.44 12.70
C ILE A 80 -6.79 18.82 12.78
N ASN A 81 -8.02 18.89 13.30
CA ASN A 81 -8.76 20.14 13.46
C ASN A 81 -7.97 21.16 14.29
N ARG A 82 -7.35 20.74 15.40
CA ARG A 82 -6.50 21.64 16.22
C ARG A 82 -5.34 22.25 15.43
N HIS A 83 -4.71 21.46 14.55
CA HIS A 83 -3.63 21.94 13.70
C HIS A 83 -4.14 22.88 12.60
N ILE A 84 -5.29 22.56 12.01
CA ILE A 84 -5.97 23.42 11.04
C ILE A 84 -6.32 24.77 11.67
N ASP A 85 -6.95 24.77 12.85
CA ASP A 85 -7.34 25.99 13.55
C ASP A 85 -6.11 26.85 13.91
N LYS A 86 -5.02 26.21 14.35
CA LYS A 86 -3.72 26.88 14.58
C LYS A 86 -3.20 27.52 13.28
N ALA A 87 -3.21 26.79 12.17
CA ALA A 87 -2.70 27.29 10.89
C ALA A 87 -3.51 28.48 10.34
N TYR A 88 -4.85 28.43 10.44
CA TYR A 88 -5.70 29.58 10.08
C TYR A 88 -5.50 30.78 11.01
N GLY A 89 -5.31 30.54 12.32
CA GLY A 89 -4.99 31.61 13.27
C GLY A 89 -3.64 32.27 13.00
N ASP A 90 -2.64 31.50 12.57
CA ASP A 90 -1.33 32.01 12.15
C ASP A 90 -1.43 32.82 10.85
N LEU A 91 -2.22 32.34 9.88
CA LEU A 91 -2.44 33.05 8.62
C LEU A 91 -3.14 34.40 8.84
N ALA A 92 -4.18 34.44 9.68
CA ALA A 92 -4.87 35.67 10.04
C ALA A 92 -3.93 36.67 10.71
N ARG A 93 -3.05 36.20 11.63
CA ARG A 93 -2.02 37.04 12.26
C ARG A 93 -1.03 37.60 11.23
N LYS A 94 -0.60 36.80 10.24
CA LYS A 94 0.30 37.24 9.17
C LYS A 94 -0.34 38.28 8.25
N GLN A 95 -1.63 38.12 7.93
CA GLN A 95 -2.40 39.09 7.14
C GLN A 95 -2.53 40.42 7.87
N VAL A 96 -2.91 40.41 9.14
CA VAL A 96 -2.99 41.63 9.98
C VAL A 96 -1.62 42.31 10.09
N ALA A 97 -0.55 41.54 10.31
CA ALA A 97 0.80 42.10 10.38
C ALA A 97 1.24 42.73 9.04
N ALA A 98 0.90 42.13 7.91
CA ALA A 98 1.17 42.66 6.58
C ALA A 98 0.37 43.94 6.28
N GLU A 99 -0.91 43.98 6.68
CA GLU A 99 -1.75 45.19 6.58
C GLU A 99 -1.20 46.33 7.43
N VAL A 100 -0.84 46.05 8.69
CA VAL A 100 -0.23 47.04 9.60
C VAL A 100 1.10 47.56 9.04
N ALA A 101 1.96 46.68 8.51
CA ALA A 101 3.22 47.07 7.87
C ALA A 101 2.99 47.93 6.61
N SER A 102 1.96 47.65 5.80
CA SER A 102 1.60 48.44 4.62
C SER A 102 0.98 49.80 4.96
N SER A 103 0.40 49.94 6.15
CA SER A 103 -0.29 51.15 6.62
C SER A 103 0.62 52.22 7.24
N GLY A 104 1.93 51.98 7.30
CA GLY A 104 2.93 52.98 7.71
C GLY A 104 2.90 53.42 9.17
N LYS A 105 2.15 52.74 10.06
CA LYS A 105 2.19 53.00 11.51
C LYS A 105 3.32 52.22 12.15
N GLU A 106 4.31 52.93 12.69
CA GLU A 106 5.34 52.35 13.57
C GLU A 106 4.67 51.59 14.72
N SER A 107 4.78 50.27 14.68
CA SER A 107 4.34 49.38 15.77
C SER A 107 5.58 48.95 16.56
N THR A 108 5.60 49.33 17.83
CA THR A 108 6.61 48.97 18.85
C THR A 108 6.44 47.54 19.39
N ALA A 109 5.72 46.67 18.69
CA ALA A 109 5.64 45.26 19.05
C ALA A 109 6.89 44.53 18.54
N VAL A 110 7.70 44.00 19.46
CA VAL A 110 8.76 43.04 19.16
C VAL A 110 8.11 41.87 18.39
N VAL A 111 8.24 41.88 17.07
CA VAL A 111 7.85 40.75 16.23
C VAL A 111 8.94 39.72 16.47
N GLU A 112 8.69 38.79 17.38
CA GLU A 112 9.49 37.58 17.49
C GLU A 112 9.46 36.93 16.10
N GLU A 113 10.58 36.94 15.39
CA GLU A 113 10.72 36.33 14.06
C GLU A 113 10.54 34.83 14.21
N THR A 114 9.30 34.37 14.28
CA THR A 114 8.99 32.95 14.17
C THR A 114 9.46 32.48 12.80
N PRO A 115 10.28 31.41 12.72
CA PRO A 115 10.77 30.89 11.46
C PRO A 115 9.62 30.66 10.49
N GLU A 116 9.83 31.00 9.21
CA GLU A 116 8.81 30.79 8.19
C GLU A 116 8.37 29.32 8.18
N ARG A 117 7.07 29.10 8.39
CA ARG A 117 6.46 27.79 8.47
C ARG A 117 6.58 27.10 7.10
N LYS A 118 7.12 25.88 7.08
CA LYS A 118 7.41 25.10 5.85
C LYS A 118 6.79 23.70 5.87
N ASP A 119 5.79 23.48 6.71
CA ASP A 119 5.06 22.22 6.75
C ASP A 119 3.99 22.13 5.66
N LEU A 120 3.57 20.89 5.35
CA LEU A 120 2.60 20.62 4.30
C LEU A 120 1.28 21.35 4.53
N LEU A 121 0.76 21.36 5.77
CA LEU A 121 -0.50 22.01 6.10
C LEU A 121 -0.45 23.50 5.77
N TRP A 122 0.64 24.19 6.13
CA TRP A 122 0.83 25.60 5.82
C TRP A 122 0.79 25.90 4.31
N PHE A 123 1.36 25.03 3.48
CA PHE A 123 1.27 25.18 2.02
C PHE A 123 -0.12 24.89 1.46
N MET A 124 -0.90 24.03 2.13
CA MET A 124 -2.25 23.68 1.69
C MET A 124 -3.26 24.78 2.03
N VAL A 125 -3.22 25.37 3.22
CA VAL A 125 -4.24 26.32 3.72
C VAL A 125 -4.68 27.39 2.69
N PRO A 126 -3.78 28.09 1.96
CA PRO A 126 -4.19 29.10 0.98
C PRO A 126 -5.06 28.57 -0.17
N HIS A 127 -4.97 27.27 -0.48
CA HIS A 127 -5.69 26.64 -1.59
C HIS A 127 -7.12 26.22 -1.24
N PHE A 128 -7.48 26.18 0.06
CA PHE A 128 -8.77 25.66 0.53
C PHE A 128 -9.72 26.75 1.08
N GLY A 129 -9.31 28.01 1.10
CA GLY A 129 -10.17 29.12 1.56
C GLY A 129 -10.69 28.88 2.97
N GLU A 130 -12.00 28.97 3.20
CA GLU A 130 -12.62 28.73 4.51
C GLU A 130 -13.08 27.26 4.72
N ASP A 131 -12.92 26.38 3.73
CA ASP A 131 -13.42 25.00 3.77
C ASP A 131 -12.50 24.07 4.59
N ARG A 132 -12.62 24.20 5.92
CA ARG A 132 -11.83 23.42 6.89
C ARG A 132 -12.13 21.93 6.83
N GLU A 133 -13.36 21.55 6.50
CA GLU A 133 -13.76 20.15 6.43
C GLU A 133 -13.10 19.44 5.24
N ARG A 134 -13.06 20.09 4.08
CA ARG A 134 -12.34 19.57 2.93
C ARG A 134 -10.85 19.51 3.19
N LEU A 135 -10.24 20.55 3.78
CA LEU A 135 -8.83 20.54 4.15
C LEU A 135 -8.51 19.38 5.12
N ARG A 136 -9.34 19.14 6.13
CA ARG A 136 -9.21 17.98 7.02
C ARG A 136 -9.25 16.68 6.24
N SER A 137 -10.19 16.54 5.32
CA SER A 137 -10.36 15.32 4.52
C SER A 137 -9.13 15.02 3.67
N GLU A 138 -8.56 16.04 3.02
CA GLU A 138 -7.31 15.90 2.25
C GLU A 138 -6.11 15.56 3.14
N MET A 139 -6.01 16.20 4.31
CA MET A 139 -4.96 15.85 5.29
C MET A 139 -5.11 14.42 5.79
N LEU A 140 -6.33 13.91 6.00
CA LEU A 140 -6.59 12.55 6.46
C LEU A 140 -6.16 11.49 5.45
N VAL A 141 -6.35 11.74 4.15
CA VAL A 141 -5.91 10.84 3.07
C VAL A 141 -4.41 10.57 3.17
N LEU A 142 -3.62 11.58 3.54
CA LEU A 142 -2.19 11.45 3.73
C LEU A 142 -1.84 10.95 5.13
N PHE A 143 -2.50 11.43 6.17
CA PHE A 143 -2.09 11.20 7.56
C PHE A 143 -2.41 9.78 8.03
N ALA A 144 -3.64 9.31 7.83
CA ALA A 144 -4.10 8.04 8.39
C ALA A 144 -3.34 6.81 7.85
N PRO A 145 -3.10 6.65 6.54
CA PRO A 145 -2.39 5.49 6.00
C PRO A 145 -0.90 5.49 6.32
N ASN A 146 -0.32 6.67 6.57
CA ASN A 146 1.13 6.84 6.67
C ASN A 146 1.72 6.11 7.88
N ASN A 147 1.00 6.13 9.01
CA ASN A 147 1.47 5.48 10.24
C ASN A 147 1.65 3.96 10.10
N ASP A 148 0.68 3.27 9.49
CA ASP A 148 0.67 1.80 9.49
C ASP A 148 1.45 1.25 8.28
N THR A 149 1.15 1.76 7.08
CA THR A 149 1.75 1.20 5.86
C THR A 149 3.25 1.43 5.81
N THR A 150 3.75 2.63 6.11
CA THR A 150 5.19 2.94 6.07
C THR A 150 5.95 2.21 7.16
N ALA A 151 5.42 2.15 8.39
CA ALA A 151 6.02 1.40 9.49
C ALA A 151 6.20 -0.08 9.16
N ILE A 152 5.23 -0.72 8.49
CA ILE A 152 5.33 -2.11 8.04
C ILE A 152 6.53 -2.32 7.09
N LEU A 153 6.79 -1.40 6.15
CA LEU A 153 7.97 -1.52 5.27
C LEU A 153 9.25 -1.42 6.07
N ILE A 154 9.38 -0.38 6.87
CA ILE A 154 10.61 -0.10 7.63
C ILE A 154 10.94 -1.29 8.54
N ARG A 155 9.93 -1.82 9.23
CA ARG A 155 10.07 -3.02 10.06
C ARG A 155 10.55 -4.23 9.26
N ASN A 156 9.96 -4.48 8.09
CA ASN A 156 10.39 -5.56 7.21
C ASN A 156 11.82 -5.34 6.69
N VAL A 157 12.18 -4.10 6.33
CA VAL A 157 13.54 -3.72 5.93
C VAL A 157 14.52 -4.03 7.06
N PHE A 158 14.27 -3.56 8.28
CA PHE A 158 15.13 -3.81 9.43
C PHE A 158 15.23 -5.30 9.77
N CYS A 159 14.14 -6.05 9.70
CA CYS A 159 14.15 -7.50 9.88
C CYS A 159 15.07 -8.19 8.86
N ASN A 160 15.01 -7.79 7.58
CA ASN A 160 15.90 -8.32 6.56
C ASN A 160 17.36 -7.90 6.78
N LEU A 161 17.61 -6.63 7.09
CA LEU A 161 18.96 -6.09 7.31
C LEU A 161 19.63 -6.68 8.56
N GLY A 162 18.89 -6.89 9.64
CA GLY A 162 19.37 -7.55 10.86
C GLY A 162 19.76 -9.03 10.65
N ARG A 163 19.16 -9.69 9.65
CA ARG A 163 19.50 -11.07 9.26
C ARG A 163 20.57 -11.16 8.17
N ARG A 164 20.88 -10.05 7.50
CA ARG A 164 21.77 -9.97 6.34
C ARG A 164 22.80 -8.86 6.53
N ALA A 165 23.77 -9.13 7.41
CA ALA A 165 24.87 -8.23 7.70
C ALA A 165 25.67 -7.83 6.43
N ASP A 166 25.76 -8.73 5.45
CA ASP A 166 26.38 -8.48 4.15
C ASP A 166 25.65 -7.40 3.33
N ILE A 167 24.32 -7.37 3.40
CA ILE A 167 23.49 -6.34 2.75
C ILE A 167 23.54 -5.04 3.56
N TYR A 168 23.44 -5.11 4.89
CA TYR A 168 23.54 -3.92 5.75
C TYR A 168 24.88 -3.19 5.58
N ALA A 169 25.99 -3.93 5.47
CA ALA A 169 27.30 -3.34 5.23
C ALA A 169 27.36 -2.53 3.93
N LYS A 170 26.69 -3.00 2.86
CA LYS A 170 26.60 -2.27 1.58
C LYS A 170 25.75 -1.01 1.68
N VAL A 171 24.58 -1.11 2.34
CA VAL A 171 23.72 0.06 2.61
C VAL A 171 24.48 1.10 3.44
N ARG A 172 25.12 0.67 4.53
CA ARG A 172 25.92 1.55 5.39
C ARG A 172 27.06 2.20 4.61
N LYS A 173 27.76 1.46 3.76
CA LYS A 173 28.83 2.01 2.91
C LYS A 173 28.31 3.09 1.96
N GLU A 174 27.16 2.86 1.32
CA GLU A 174 26.53 3.84 0.43
C GLU A 174 26.12 5.10 1.21
N VAL A 175 25.43 4.95 2.34
CA VAL A 175 24.98 6.10 3.15
C VAL A 175 26.15 6.90 3.69
N MET A 176 27.19 6.22 4.21
CA MET A 176 28.38 6.89 4.77
C MET A 176 29.23 7.58 3.70
N SER A 177 29.08 7.25 2.42
CA SER A 177 29.81 7.92 1.33
C SER A 177 29.46 9.40 1.19
N HIS A 178 28.30 9.83 1.71
CA HIS A 178 27.92 11.25 1.76
C HIS A 178 28.59 12.03 2.91
N GLY A 179 29.30 11.34 3.81
CA GLY A 179 29.91 11.87 5.03
C GLY A 179 29.09 11.52 6.29
N PRO A 180 29.73 11.19 7.42
CA PRO A 180 29.05 10.69 8.62
C PRO A 180 28.09 11.70 9.26
N ASP A 181 28.42 12.99 9.22
CA ASP A 181 27.62 14.08 9.80
C ASP A 181 26.92 14.93 8.74
N ALA A 182 26.92 14.45 7.50
CA ALA A 182 26.39 15.22 6.39
C ALA A 182 24.85 15.22 6.45
N PRO A 183 24.17 16.36 6.23
CA PRO A 183 22.72 16.45 6.36
C PRO A 183 22.02 15.50 5.38
N LEU A 184 20.98 14.81 5.87
CA LEU A 184 20.13 13.90 5.09
C LEU A 184 19.08 14.71 4.33
N THR A 185 19.47 15.31 3.21
CA THR A 185 18.55 16.04 2.31
C THR A 185 17.82 15.09 1.38
N TYR A 186 16.66 15.51 0.85
CA TYR A 186 15.89 14.73 -0.13
C TYR A 186 16.73 14.34 -1.35
N GLU A 187 17.53 15.27 -1.88
CA GLU A 187 18.40 15.04 -3.03
C GLU A 187 19.42 13.91 -2.77
N ARG A 188 19.99 13.87 -1.56
CA ARG A 188 20.96 12.84 -1.15
C ARG A 188 20.31 11.49 -0.88
N LEU A 189 19.12 11.48 -0.28
CA LEU A 189 18.35 10.23 -0.12
C LEU A 189 17.94 9.66 -1.48
N ARG A 190 17.65 10.52 -2.46
CA ARG A 190 17.36 10.09 -3.83
C ARG A 190 18.59 9.56 -4.57
N SER A 191 19.81 9.95 -4.17
CA SER A 191 21.05 9.45 -4.79
C SER A 191 21.51 8.09 -4.25
N THR A 192 20.95 7.58 -3.14
CA THR A 192 21.27 6.25 -2.59
C THR A 192 20.54 5.13 -3.35
N LYS A 193 21.11 4.68 -4.46
CA LYS A 193 20.50 3.68 -5.36
C LYS A 193 20.38 2.29 -4.73
N TYR A 194 21.35 1.89 -3.91
CA TYR A 194 21.34 0.58 -3.27
C TYR A 194 20.32 0.52 -2.13
N LEU A 195 20.20 1.60 -1.35
CA LEU A 195 19.12 1.73 -0.37
C LEU A 195 17.73 1.62 -1.06
N ASP A 196 17.53 2.33 -2.17
CA ASP A 196 16.28 2.22 -2.94
C ASP A 196 16.02 0.78 -3.44
N ALA A 197 17.06 0.09 -3.92
CA ALA A 197 16.96 -1.32 -4.29
C ALA A 197 16.55 -2.22 -3.11
N VAL A 198 17.04 -1.95 -1.89
CA VAL A 198 16.64 -2.69 -0.68
C VAL A 198 15.18 -2.44 -0.31
N LEU A 199 14.69 -1.19 -0.44
CA LEU A 199 13.28 -0.86 -0.23
C LEU A 199 12.39 -1.60 -1.23
N ASN A 200 12.76 -1.57 -2.52
CA ASN A 200 12.05 -2.25 -3.59
C ASN A 200 12.04 -3.79 -3.42
N GLU A 201 13.17 -4.38 -3.02
CA GLU A 201 13.26 -5.83 -2.77
C GLU A 201 12.44 -6.24 -1.54
N THR A 202 12.37 -5.38 -0.52
CA THR A 202 11.51 -5.62 0.63
C THR A 202 10.04 -5.57 0.23
N HIS A 203 9.64 -4.60 -0.61
CA HIS A 203 8.29 -4.57 -1.18
C HIS A 203 7.97 -5.80 -2.04
N ARG A 204 8.93 -6.32 -2.81
CA ARG A 204 8.76 -7.54 -3.59
C ARG A 204 8.54 -8.76 -2.70
N LEU A 205 9.30 -8.88 -1.61
CA LEU A 205 9.19 -9.99 -0.65
C LEU A 205 7.93 -9.91 0.21
N TYR A 206 7.53 -8.70 0.59
CA TYR A 206 6.40 -8.41 1.46
C TYR A 206 5.51 -7.34 0.81
N PRO A 207 4.74 -7.70 -0.25
CA PRO A 207 3.90 -6.75 -0.96
C PRO A 207 2.91 -6.11 0.01
N LYS A 208 2.89 -4.77 0.06
CA LYS A 208 1.84 -4.02 0.75
C LYS A 208 0.62 -3.92 -0.16
N GLY A 209 -0.56 -4.15 0.40
CA GLY A 209 -1.83 -4.03 -0.33
C GLY A 209 -2.49 -5.38 -0.64
N ASP A 210 -3.51 -5.33 -1.48
CA ASP A 210 -4.38 -6.47 -1.77
C ASP A 210 -3.68 -7.54 -2.61
N ALA A 211 -3.94 -8.80 -2.27
CA ALA A 211 -3.55 -9.92 -3.10
C ALA A 211 -4.41 -9.93 -4.38
N VAL A 212 -3.85 -9.47 -5.50
CA VAL A 212 -4.48 -9.60 -6.81
C VAL A 212 -4.44 -11.06 -7.23
N ARG A 213 -5.60 -11.73 -7.17
CA ARG A 213 -5.76 -13.06 -7.75
C ARG A 213 -6.42 -12.93 -9.11
N ALA A 214 -5.77 -13.47 -10.13
CA ALA A 214 -6.41 -13.70 -11.40
C ALA A 214 -7.16 -15.03 -11.33
N ASP A 215 -8.49 -14.98 -11.28
CA ASP A 215 -9.33 -16.18 -11.35
C ASP A 215 -9.47 -16.62 -12.81
N LYS A 216 -8.75 -17.67 -13.18
CA LYS A 216 -8.79 -18.23 -14.53
C LYS A 216 -10.13 -18.89 -14.85
N VAL A 217 -10.83 -19.44 -13.85
CA VAL A 217 -12.07 -20.21 -14.05
C VAL A 217 -13.18 -19.29 -14.53
N ILE A 218 -13.29 -18.12 -13.88
CA ILE A 218 -14.28 -17.10 -14.26
C ILE A 218 -13.89 -16.49 -15.61
N MET A 219 -12.62 -16.09 -15.76
CA MET A 219 -12.12 -15.47 -17.00
C MET A 219 -12.29 -16.37 -18.23
N PHE A 220 -12.13 -17.69 -18.10
CA PHE A 220 -12.29 -18.64 -19.21
C PHE A 220 -13.76 -19.01 -19.51
N ARG A 221 -14.72 -18.47 -18.75
CA ARG A 221 -16.16 -18.65 -18.97
C ARG A 221 -16.88 -17.35 -19.28
N ASP A 222 -16.14 -16.25 -19.33
CA ASP A 222 -16.68 -14.93 -19.59
C ASP A 222 -17.21 -14.83 -21.02
N LYS A 223 -18.53 -14.62 -21.13
CA LYS A 223 -19.27 -14.53 -22.39
C LYS A 223 -18.89 -13.30 -23.18
N ASP A 224 -18.50 -12.21 -22.51
CA ASP A 224 -18.06 -10.98 -23.17
C ASP A 224 -16.71 -11.20 -23.88
N LEU A 225 -15.90 -12.15 -23.40
CA LEU A 225 -14.58 -12.45 -23.95
C LEU A 225 -14.60 -13.60 -24.96
N LEU A 226 -15.42 -14.63 -24.73
CA LEU A 226 -15.36 -15.90 -25.47
C LEU A 226 -16.64 -16.23 -26.25
N GLY A 227 -17.71 -15.44 -26.10
CA GLY A 227 -19.02 -15.61 -26.77
C GLY A 227 -20.03 -16.40 -25.94
N GLU A 228 -21.30 -16.43 -26.37
CA GLU A 228 -22.39 -17.07 -25.61
C GLU A 228 -22.21 -18.58 -25.39
N ASP A 229 -21.41 -19.24 -26.24
CA ASP A 229 -21.14 -20.67 -26.19
C ASP A 229 -19.92 -21.02 -25.31
N THR A 230 -19.54 -20.19 -24.32
CA THR A 230 -18.36 -20.42 -23.44
C THR A 230 -18.39 -21.73 -22.69
N ASP A 231 -19.59 -22.20 -22.32
CA ASP A 231 -19.77 -23.45 -21.58
C ASP A 231 -19.69 -24.70 -22.48
N GLU A 232 -19.57 -24.53 -23.80
CA GLU A 232 -19.43 -25.62 -24.77
C GLU A 232 -17.97 -25.91 -25.15
N PHE A 233 -17.62 -27.20 -25.25
CA PHE A 233 -16.32 -27.63 -25.76
C PHE A 233 -16.25 -27.51 -27.29
N LYS A 234 -15.87 -26.33 -27.77
CA LYS A 234 -15.82 -25.98 -29.21
C LYS A 234 -14.42 -25.53 -29.65
N PRO A 235 -13.58 -26.45 -30.14
CA PRO A 235 -12.21 -26.12 -30.57
C PRO A 235 -12.12 -25.07 -31.68
N GLU A 236 -13.13 -25.01 -32.56
CA GLU A 236 -13.16 -24.12 -33.72
C GLU A 236 -13.17 -22.63 -33.32
N ARG A 237 -13.51 -22.29 -32.06
CA ARG A 237 -13.46 -20.89 -31.59
C ARG A 237 -12.06 -20.28 -31.74
N TRP A 238 -11.03 -21.10 -31.57
CA TRP A 238 -9.64 -20.67 -31.60
C TRP A 238 -9.13 -20.33 -33.01
N TYR A 239 -9.91 -20.60 -34.06
CA TYR A 239 -9.56 -20.17 -35.42
C TYR A 239 -9.78 -18.68 -35.65
N LYS A 240 -10.70 -18.06 -34.89
CA LYS A 240 -11.07 -16.65 -35.03
C LYS A 240 -10.61 -15.80 -33.85
N LEU A 241 -10.46 -16.41 -32.67
CA LEU A 241 -9.99 -15.73 -31.47
C LEU A 241 -8.47 -15.61 -31.46
N SER A 242 -7.96 -14.41 -31.17
CA SER A 242 -6.56 -14.18 -30.81
C SER A 242 -6.51 -13.53 -29.43
N PRO A 243 -6.76 -14.30 -28.35
CA PRO A 243 -6.88 -13.74 -27.03
C PRO A 243 -5.49 -13.44 -26.47
N SER A 244 -5.32 -12.19 -26.03
CA SER A 244 -4.12 -11.69 -25.36
C SER A 244 -4.19 -12.06 -23.87
N TRP A 245 -4.20 -11.07 -22.98
CA TRP A 245 -4.36 -11.27 -21.54
C TRP A 245 -5.71 -11.89 -21.11
N SER A 246 -6.69 -11.97 -22.02
CA SER A 246 -7.97 -12.65 -21.80
C SER A 246 -7.88 -14.18 -21.78
N PHE A 247 -6.77 -14.77 -22.21
CA PHE A 247 -6.54 -16.22 -22.12
C PHE A 247 -5.10 -16.55 -21.71
N MET A 248 -4.92 -16.93 -20.44
CA MET A 248 -3.60 -17.18 -19.84
C MET A 248 -3.51 -18.58 -19.19
N PRO A 249 -3.60 -19.67 -19.96
CA PRO A 249 -3.55 -21.03 -19.39
C PRO A 249 -2.24 -21.26 -18.61
N PHE A 250 -1.12 -20.75 -19.12
CA PHE A 250 0.21 -20.85 -18.52
C PHE A 250 0.68 -19.58 -17.78
N GLY A 251 -0.22 -18.63 -17.51
CA GLY A 251 0.13 -17.32 -16.95
C GLY A 251 0.79 -16.39 -17.97
N GLY A 252 1.37 -15.28 -17.49
CA GLY A 252 1.96 -14.23 -18.32
C GLY A 252 3.13 -13.50 -17.65
N GLY A 253 3.83 -12.67 -18.44
CA GLY A 253 4.95 -11.86 -17.95
C GLY A 253 6.20 -12.67 -17.54
N PRO A 254 7.08 -12.09 -16.70
CA PRO A 254 8.34 -12.71 -16.25
C PRO A 254 8.18 -14.00 -15.43
N ARG A 255 6.94 -14.34 -15.03
CA ARG A 255 6.60 -15.53 -14.25
C ARG A 255 5.68 -16.49 -15.00
N ARG A 256 5.59 -16.37 -16.33
CA ARG A 256 4.94 -17.35 -17.20
C ARG A 256 5.55 -18.74 -16.94
N CYS A 257 4.71 -19.78 -16.98
CA CYS A 257 5.17 -21.15 -16.74
C CYS A 257 6.36 -21.49 -17.64
N PRO A 258 7.55 -21.78 -17.07
CA PRO A 258 8.73 -22.08 -17.87
C PRO A 258 8.59 -23.39 -18.66
N ALA A 259 7.70 -24.28 -18.22
CA ALA A 259 7.44 -25.57 -18.86
C ALA A 259 6.31 -25.54 -19.91
N GLN A 260 5.82 -24.36 -20.32
CA GLN A 260 4.69 -24.26 -21.27
C GLN A 260 4.91 -25.05 -22.56
N THR A 261 6.08 -24.88 -23.19
CA THR A 261 6.39 -25.56 -24.44
C THR A 261 6.43 -27.07 -24.26
N MET A 262 7.09 -27.54 -23.19
CA MET A 262 7.18 -28.96 -22.86
C MET A 262 5.80 -29.58 -22.63
N ALA A 263 4.99 -28.99 -21.76
CA ALA A 263 3.66 -29.49 -21.43
C ALA A 263 2.72 -29.55 -22.65
N THR A 264 2.79 -28.55 -23.53
CA THR A 264 1.97 -28.51 -24.75
C THR A 264 2.40 -29.59 -25.75
N VAL A 265 3.72 -29.80 -25.91
CA VAL A 265 4.27 -30.84 -26.79
C VAL A 265 3.94 -32.24 -26.27
N GLU A 266 4.12 -32.49 -24.97
CA GLU A 266 3.80 -33.78 -24.34
C GLU A 266 2.31 -34.12 -24.48
N ALA A 267 1.43 -33.16 -24.19
CA ALA A 267 -0.02 -33.34 -24.35
C ALA A 267 -0.39 -33.65 -25.81
N SER A 268 0.15 -32.86 -26.76
CA SER A 268 -0.10 -33.05 -28.19
C SER A 268 0.40 -34.41 -28.69
N TYR A 269 1.60 -34.80 -28.28
CA TYR A 269 2.17 -36.10 -28.62
C TYR A 269 1.31 -37.24 -28.07
N CYS A 270 0.92 -37.18 -26.79
CA CYS A 270 0.09 -38.21 -26.17
C CYS A 270 -1.25 -38.35 -26.89
N ILE A 271 -1.97 -37.25 -27.11
CA ILE A 271 -3.26 -37.26 -27.81
C ILE A 271 -3.11 -37.79 -29.24
N ALA A 272 -2.10 -37.35 -29.98
CA ALA A 272 -1.83 -37.81 -31.35
C ALA A 272 -1.51 -39.32 -31.38
N ARG A 273 -0.74 -39.84 -30.42
CA ARG A 273 -0.43 -41.27 -30.31
C ARG A 273 -1.67 -42.09 -30.00
N PHE A 274 -2.52 -41.62 -29.09
CA PHE A 274 -3.78 -42.28 -28.77
C PHE A 274 -4.71 -42.31 -29.99
N ALA A 275 -4.90 -41.17 -30.67
CA ALA A 275 -5.73 -41.08 -31.88
C ALA A 275 -5.24 -42.00 -33.01
N ARG A 276 -3.92 -42.21 -33.13
CA ARG A 276 -3.36 -43.16 -34.11
C ARG A 276 -3.57 -44.62 -33.73
N ARG A 277 -3.62 -44.94 -32.43
CA ARG A 277 -3.64 -46.33 -31.94
C ARG A 277 -5.05 -46.86 -31.70
N PHE A 278 -5.98 -45.98 -31.31
CA PHE A 278 -7.34 -46.32 -30.92
C PHE A 278 -8.34 -45.60 -31.83
N LYS A 279 -9.36 -46.34 -32.28
CA LYS A 279 -10.36 -45.86 -33.24
C LYS A 279 -11.41 -44.94 -32.60
N ALA A 280 -11.64 -45.08 -31.29
CA ALA A 280 -12.66 -44.34 -30.57
C ALA A 280 -12.25 -44.11 -29.11
N ILE A 281 -12.82 -43.07 -28.50
CA ILE A 281 -12.74 -42.76 -27.08
C ILE A 281 -14.18 -42.60 -26.58
N GLU A 282 -14.53 -43.29 -25.50
CA GLU A 282 -15.86 -43.24 -24.90
C GLU A 282 -15.76 -42.76 -23.46
N ASN A 283 -16.64 -41.84 -23.07
CA ASN A 283 -16.79 -41.46 -21.68
C ASN A 283 -17.52 -42.58 -20.91
N ARG A 284 -16.92 -43.10 -19.84
CA ARG A 284 -17.46 -44.17 -18.99
C ARG A 284 -17.85 -43.68 -17.59
N ASP A 285 -17.82 -42.37 -17.35
CA ASP A 285 -18.23 -41.78 -16.09
C ASP A 285 -19.74 -41.93 -15.86
N VAL A 286 -20.12 -42.15 -14.61
CA VAL A 286 -21.55 -42.26 -14.20
C VAL A 286 -22.32 -40.97 -14.50
N ASN A 287 -21.63 -39.82 -14.43
CA ASN A 287 -22.16 -38.54 -14.88
C ASN A 287 -21.44 -38.12 -16.16
N SER A 288 -22.21 -37.89 -17.23
CA SER A 288 -21.68 -37.36 -18.50
C SER A 288 -21.20 -35.90 -18.38
N PHE A 289 -21.62 -35.20 -17.33
CA PHE A 289 -21.28 -33.80 -17.08
C PHE A 289 -19.98 -33.63 -16.29
N TYR A 290 -19.29 -32.52 -16.53
CA TYR A 290 -18.09 -32.15 -15.78
C TYR A 290 -18.43 -31.84 -14.31
N VAL A 291 -17.79 -32.54 -13.38
CA VAL A 291 -17.92 -32.31 -11.94
C VAL A 291 -16.60 -31.76 -11.41
N PRO A 292 -16.48 -30.45 -11.13
CA PRO A 292 -15.22 -29.86 -10.65
C PRO A 292 -14.89 -30.33 -9.24
N ILE A 293 -13.64 -30.76 -9.03
CA ILE A 293 -13.00 -30.85 -7.72
C ILE A 293 -11.76 -29.95 -7.71
N ILE A 294 -11.51 -29.28 -6.60
CA ILE A 294 -10.33 -28.44 -6.43
C ILE A 294 -9.16 -29.33 -6.00
N ARG A 295 -8.11 -29.36 -6.82
CA ARG A 295 -6.77 -29.82 -6.42
C ARG A 295 -5.83 -28.61 -6.41
N VAL A 296 -4.89 -28.55 -7.35
CA VAL A 296 -4.12 -27.31 -7.63
C VAL A 296 -4.94 -26.34 -8.48
N SER A 297 -5.74 -26.87 -9.41
CA SER A 297 -6.74 -26.19 -10.23
C SER A 297 -8.01 -27.06 -10.27
N PRO A 298 -9.16 -26.56 -10.76
CA PRO A 298 -10.32 -27.41 -10.98
C PRO A 298 -10.00 -28.54 -11.96
N VAL A 299 -10.23 -29.78 -11.54
CA VAL A 299 -10.15 -30.98 -12.39
C VAL A 299 -11.47 -31.73 -12.31
N HIS A 300 -11.76 -32.58 -13.30
CA HIS A 300 -12.95 -33.44 -13.21
C HIS A 300 -12.77 -34.42 -12.05
N LYS A 301 -13.82 -34.68 -11.27
CA LYS A 301 -13.83 -35.58 -10.11
C LYS A 301 -13.20 -36.95 -10.39
N ASN A 302 -13.43 -37.49 -11.59
CA ASN A 302 -12.94 -38.80 -12.03
C ASN A 302 -11.69 -38.69 -12.91
N GLY A 303 -11.18 -37.49 -13.15
CA GLY A 303 -9.90 -37.27 -13.81
C GLY A 303 -8.73 -37.57 -12.86
N VAL A 304 -7.62 -38.07 -13.44
CA VAL A 304 -6.37 -38.31 -12.71
C VAL A 304 -5.87 -37.03 -12.06
#